data_AF-A0A402AP57-F1
#
_entry.id   AF-A0A402AP57-F1
#
_cell.length_a   1.000
_cell.length_b   1.000
_cell.length_c   1.000
_cell.angle_alpha   90.00
_cell.angle_beta   90.00
_cell.angle_gamma   90.00
#
_symmetry.space_group_name_H-M   'P 1'
#
loop_
_entity.id
_entity.type
_entity.pdbx_description
1 polymer ?
#
loop_
_entity_poly.entity_id
_entity_poly.type
_entity_poly.pdbx_seq_one_letter_code
_entity_poly.pdbx_strand_id
1 'polypeptide(L)' 'MNGPQPFFGNQNVGALFKVASQHVNANYQWGPTINQVYNDFGDSFAGAVNNQDTLTNGLNSVQQSTVLFMKNQGFNVSS' A
#
# COMPACT_ATOMS: atom_id res chain seq x y z
N MET A 1 -3.28 25.88 7.06
CA MET A 1 -2.58 24.95 6.14
C MET A 1 -1.97 25.63 4.90
N ASN A 2 -2.42 26.82 4.48
CA ASN A 2 -1.95 27.46 3.23
C ASN A 2 -0.81 28.48 3.40
N GLY A 3 -0.01 28.36 4.46
CA GLY A 3 1.11 29.26 4.73
C GLY A 3 2.17 28.61 5.62
N PRO A 4 3.35 29.23 5.78
CA PRO A 4 4.43 28.77 6.65
C PRO A 4 3.94 28.29 8.01
N GLN A 5 4.39 27.11 8.46
CA GLN A 5 4.04 26.55 9.77
C GLN A 5 5.31 26.28 10.59
N PRO A 6 5.49 26.88 11.78
CA PRO A 6 6.68 26.69 12.60
C PRO A 6 6.97 25.23 12.96
N PHE A 7 5.92 24.43 13.20
CA PHE A 7 6.04 22.99 13.45
C PHE A 7 6.81 22.25 12.35
N PHE A 8 6.67 22.70 11.10
CA PHE A 8 7.37 22.16 9.93
C PHE A 8 8.57 23.03 9.51
N GLY A 9 9.20 23.75 10.45
CA GLY A 9 10.33 24.63 10.14
C GLY A 9 9.95 25.82 9.23
N ASN A 10 8.74 26.35 9.40
CA ASN A 10 8.14 27.40 8.54
C ASN A 10 7.91 26.98 7.08
N GLN A 11 7.89 25.69 6.78
CA GLN A 11 7.50 25.21 5.45
C GLN A 11 6.02 25.47 5.15
N ASN A 12 5.70 25.84 3.91
CA ASN A 12 4.32 25.86 3.41
C ASN A 12 3.91 24.46 2.92
N VAL A 13 3.52 23.59 3.86
CA VAL A 13 3.13 22.21 3.59
C VAL A 13 1.90 22.08 2.68
N GLY A 14 0.99 23.06 2.69
CA GLY A 14 -0.18 23.05 1.79
C GLY A 14 0.21 23.19 0.32
N ALA A 15 1.20 24.04 0.02
CA ALA A 15 1.75 24.15 -1.34
C ALA A 15 2.46 22.86 -1.77
N LEU A 16 3.20 22.22 -0.86
CA LEU A 16 3.86 20.94 -1.10
C LEU A 16 2.85 19.83 -1.43
N PHE A 17 1.79 19.67 -0.63
CA PHE A 17 0.76 18.66 -0.88
C PHE A 17 -0.02 18.92 -2.18
N LYS A 18 -0.25 20.18 -2.54
CA LYS A 18 -0.84 20.53 -3.83
C LYS A 18 0.02 20.03 -4.99
N VAL A 19 1.34 20.24 -4.96
CA VAL A 19 2.25 19.72 -5.99
C VAL A 19 2.26 18.19 -5.97
N ALA A 20 2.38 17.56 -4.80
CA ALA A 20 2.37 16.10 -4.68
C ALA A 20 1.10 15.46 -5.27
N SER A 21 -0.07 16.07 -5.06
CA SER A 21 -1.35 15.57 -5.60
C SER A 21 -1.39 15.53 -7.14
N GLN A 22 -0.61 16.37 -7.82
CA GLN A 22 -0.53 16.37 -9.29
C GLN A 22 0.20 15.14 -9.85
N HIS A 23 0.96 14.43 -9.02
CA HIS A 23 1.70 13.23 -9.38
C HIS A 23 0.95 11.93 -9.03
N VAL A 24 -0.28 12.02 -8.51
CA VAL A 24 -1.10 10.84 -8.20
C VAL A 24 -1.52 10.15 -9.51
N ASN A 25 -1.28 8.84 -9.60
CA ASN A 25 -1.72 8.04 -10.72
C ASN A 25 -3.23 7.79 -10.64
N ALA A 26 -4.01 8.49 -11.46
CA ALA A 26 -5.46 8.34 -11.53
C ALA A 26 -5.93 7.01 -12.15
N ASN A 27 -5.03 6.25 -12.79
CA ASN A 27 -5.35 4.96 -13.43
C ASN A 27 -5.12 3.75 -12.51
N TYR A 28 -4.59 3.96 -11.30
CA TYR A 28 -4.44 2.89 -10.33
C TYR A 28 -5.81 2.41 -9.83
N GLN A 29 -5.95 1.10 -9.65
CA GLN A 29 -7.20 0.48 -9.20
C GLN A 29 -6.95 -0.30 -7.92
N TRP A 30 -7.82 -0.09 -6.93
CA TRP A 30 -7.87 -0.91 -5.75
C TRP A 30 -8.59 -2.22 -6.07
N GLY A 31 -7.99 -3.34 -5.68
CA GLY A 31 -8.63 -4.65 -5.84
C GLY A 31 -9.89 -4.79 -4.96
N PRO A 32 -10.84 -5.66 -5.31
CA PRO A 32 -12.09 -5.85 -4.56
C PRO A 32 -11.87 -6.43 -3.15
N THR A 33 -10.66 -6.94 -2.86
CA THR A 33 -10.28 -7.57 -1.59
C THR A 33 -9.16 -6.81 -0.88
N ILE A 34 -9.01 -5.49 -1.12
CA ILE A 34 -7.87 -4.70 -0.62
C ILE A 34 -7.69 -4.74 0.91
N ASN A 35 -8.77 -4.86 1.68
CA ASN A 35 -8.67 -5.00 3.14
C ASN A 35 -7.90 -6.27 3.56
N GLN A 36 -8.12 -7.39 2.86
CA GLN A 36 -7.36 -8.62 3.10
C GLN A 36 -5.89 -8.43 2.71
N VAL A 37 -5.64 -7.79 1.56
CA VAL A 37 -4.27 -7.50 1.09
C VAL A 37 -3.50 -6.68 2.12
N TYR A 38 -4.13 -5.68 2.74
CA TYR A 38 -3.48 -4.87 3.77
C TYR A 38 -3.12 -5.67 5.03
N ASN A 39 -3.99 -6.57 5.47
CA ASN A 39 -3.70 -7.43 6.61
C ASN A 39 -2.52 -8.36 6.31
N ASP A 40 -2.55 -9.06 5.17
CA ASP A 40 -1.49 -10.00 4.77
C ASP A 40 -0.14 -9.30 4.57
N PHE A 41 -0.16 -8.06 4.07
CA PHE A 41 1.04 -7.25 3.90
C PHE A 41 1.64 -6.84 5.24
N GLY A 42 0.81 -6.49 6.23
CA GLY A 42 1.27 -6.14 7.58
C GLY A 42 2.05 -7.28 8.23
N ASP A 43 1.51 -8.50 8.14
CA ASP A 43 2.16 -9.70 8.69
C ASP A 43 3.47 -10.02 7.96
N SER A 44 3.47 -9.92 6.63
CA SER A 44 4.66 -10.16 5.79
C SER A 44 5.77 -9.15 6.05
N PHE A 45 5.42 -7.87 6.19
CA PHE A 45 6.37 -6.81 6.49
C PHE A 45 6.99 -6.98 7.89
N ALA A 46 6.19 -7.38 8.88
CA ALA A 46 6.69 -7.68 10.23
C ALA A 46 7.72 -8.82 10.21
N GLY A 47 7.48 -9.89 9.45
CA GLY A 47 8.44 -10.98 9.27
C GLY A 47 9.77 -10.51 8.66
N ALA A 48 9.71 -9.65 7.64
CA ALA A 48 10.90 -9.11 6.99
C ALA A 48 11.74 -8.21 7.91
N VAL A 49 11.10 -7.31 8.67
CA VAL A 49 11.79 -6.43 9.63
C VAL A 49 12.44 -7.22 10.77
N ASN A 50 11.83 -8.34 11.16
CA ASN A 50 12.34 -9.20 12.23
C ASN A 50 13.41 -10.21 11.76
N ASN A 51 13.91 -10.11 10.51
CA ASN A 51 14.85 -11.05 9.88
C ASN A 51 14.34 -12.51 9.85
N GLN A 52 13.02 -12.70 9.87
CA GLN A 52 12.38 -14.02 9.80
C GLN A 52 12.04 -14.42 8.37
N ASP A 53 12.00 -13.45 7.45
CA ASP A 53 11.83 -13.67 6.01
C ASP A 53 12.42 -12.48 5.21
N THR A 54 12.28 -12.48 3.89
CA THR A 54 12.63 -11.37 3.01
C THR A 54 11.38 -10.64 2.52
N LEU A 55 11.52 -9.35 2.20
CA LEU A 55 10.43 -8.56 1.61
C LEU A 55 9.91 -9.21 0.31
N THR A 56 10.81 -9.72 -0.53
CA THR A 56 10.44 -10.39 -1.80
C THR A 56 9.58 -11.62 -1.56
N ASN A 57 9.94 -12.46 -0.59
CA ASN A 57 9.15 -13.64 -0.23
C ASN A 57 7.78 -13.25 0.34
N GLY A 58 7.75 -12.25 1.23
CA GLY A 58 6.50 -11.72 1.78
C GLY A 58 5.55 -11.23 0.68
N LEU A 59 6.05 -10.45 -0.28
CA LEU A 59 5.27 -9.98 -1.43
C LEU A 59 4.71 -11.14 -2.28
N ASN A 60 5.52 -12.18 -2.52
CA ASN A 60 5.06 -13.37 -3.24
C ASN A 60 3.95 -14.10 -2.47
N SER A 61 4.09 -14.22 -1.16
CA SER A 61 3.08 -14.84 -0.29
C SER A 61 1.77 -14.05 -0.29
N VAL A 62 1.83 -12.71 -0.19
CA VAL A 62 0.64 -11.83 -0.26
C VAL A 62 -0.06 -11.96 -1.62
N GLN A 63 0.69 -12.05 -2.72
CA GLN A 63 0.10 -12.25 -4.04
C GLN A 63 -0.65 -13.60 -4.11
N GLN A 64 -0.02 -14.68 -3.61
CA GLN A 64 -0.63 -16.01 -3.60
C GLN A 64 -1.88 -16.08 -2.72
N SER A 65 -1.83 -15.51 -1.51
CA SER A 65 -2.99 -15.46 -0.60
C SER A 65 -4.13 -14.64 -1.21
N THR A 66 -3.82 -13.52 -1.86
CA THR A 66 -4.80 -12.66 -2.54
C THR A 66 -5.51 -13.41 -3.66
N VAL A 67 -4.75 -14.06 -4.55
CA VAL A 67 -5.32 -14.85 -5.67
C VAL A 67 -6.19 -15.99 -5.13
N LEU A 68 -5.73 -16.71 -4.11
CA LEU A 68 -6.49 -17.79 -3.48
C LEU A 68 -7.78 -17.27 -2.84
N PHE A 69 -7.70 -16.19 -2.08
CA PHE A 69 -8.85 -15.57 -1.43
C PHE A 69 -9.89 -15.11 -2.46
N MET A 70 -9.47 -14.43 -3.52
CA MET A 70 -10.36 -14.01 -4.60
C MET A 70 -11.02 -15.21 -5.30
N LYS A 71 -10.29 -16.29 -5.58
CA LYS A 71 -10.87 -17.53 -6.15
C LYS A 71 -11.92 -18.14 -5.21
N ASN A 72 -11.66 -18.16 -3.90
CA ASN A 72 -12.61 -18.66 -2.90
C ASN A 72 -13.89 -17.80 -2.80
N GLN A 73 -13.80 -16.52 -3.14
CA GLN A 73 -14.95 -15.61 -3.23
C GLN A 73 -15.67 -15.67 -4.59
N GLY A 74 -15.26 -16.57 -5.49
CA GLY A 74 -15.90 -16.79 -6.80
C GLY A 74 -15.40 -15.88 -7.92
N PHE A 75 -14.33 -15.10 -7.71
CA PHE A 75 -13.72 -14.31 -8.78
C PHE A 75 -12.95 -15.22 -9.75
N ASN A 76 -12.99 -14.88 -11.04
CA ASN A 76 -12.07 -15.44 -12.02
C ASN A 76 -10.77 -14.62 -12.02
N VAL A 77 -9.65 -15.28 -11.70
CA VAL A 77 -8.34 -14.63 -11.50
C VAL A 77 -7.27 -15.34 -12.32
N SER A 78 -6.56 -14.60 -13.16
CA SER A 78 -5.40 -15.08 -13.89
C SER A 78 -4.17 -15.12 -12.98
N SER A 79 -3.37 -16.17 -13.14
CA SER A 79 -2.08 -16.35 -12.47
C SER A 79 -0.98 -15.53 -13.15
#